data_AF-A0A9P0DNY9-F1
#
_entry.id   AF-A0A9P0DNY9-F1
#
_cell.length_a   1.000
_cell.length_b   1.000
_cell.length_c   1.000
_cell.angle_alpha   90.00
_cell.angle_beta   90.00
_cell.angle_gamma   90.00
#
_symmetry.space_group_name_H-M   'P 1'
#
loop_
_entity.id
_entity.type
_entity.pdbx_description
1 polymer ?
#
loop_
_entity_poly.entity_id
_entity_poly.type
_entity_poly.pdbx_seq_one_letter_code
_entity_poly.pdbx_strand_id
1 'polypeptide(L)'
;MSFLFDQKKLTLPEFYKGKSIFITGGSGFIGKVLIEKLLRSCPEIKNIYVLMRPKKNKSMQERVKAMFDVPLFEKLKSENVKAIDKVLGIQGDVSELNLGLSEKDVNTLINTVSIIFHNAASVRFDDFLKSAILTNTRSTRDIITLAKRMKSIDAFIYVSTVYCQADQDVIEEKVYPPKHDWRKAIELAENYDEETLQVLSQKYIHPLPNTYTFTKALSERAVFDLCENQLPAMIMRPSIVTPTICEPIAGWVDNFNGPVALNIIGVKGLLRILLGDTSTVHNNVFVDNVAKGLAIAAWKKSTMVNPCSVEIYNLANEFKMPLSHFHEMGKTIAVKNPPDSYVMTMTDILIVRNPTVFYFLTLLLHVLPGLMIDALLLLSGNKPRITKIYRKTYIASISLVRFNAITFRIRSENYEALQKILMNSDKSSFTYLSTGQSIHSKVAHQGAVDMWIGVKKYLLNETPIATEAAIRKYARFVTLQRIVTLTGKFAMGFLIVTKFILPGVTSLITEIVADDDS
;
A
#
# COMPACT_ATOMS: atom_id res chain seq x y z
N MET A 1 -28.42 -29.29 -29.31
CA MET A 1 -27.25 -29.79 -28.56
C MET A 1 -27.29 -29.24 -27.15
N SER A 2 -28.21 -29.77 -26.34
CA SER A 2 -28.53 -29.34 -24.97
C SER A 2 -27.77 -30.16 -23.92
N PHE A 3 -26.45 -30.07 -23.94
CA PHE A 3 -25.59 -30.64 -22.89
C PHE A 3 -24.63 -29.54 -22.47
N LEU A 4 -24.95 -28.73 -21.45
CA LEU A 4 -23.94 -27.94 -20.69
C LEU A 4 -24.43 -27.19 -19.44
N PHE A 5 -25.69 -27.31 -18.99
CA PHE A 5 -26.14 -26.57 -17.79
C PHE A 5 -26.85 -27.47 -16.79
N ASP A 6 -26.08 -28.33 -16.13
CA ASP A 6 -26.42 -28.82 -14.78
C ASP A 6 -25.15 -29.05 -13.94
N GLN A 7 -24.18 -28.13 -14.04
CA GLN A 7 -23.07 -28.11 -13.09
C GLN A 7 -23.60 -27.52 -11.78
N LYS A 8 -23.80 -28.40 -10.79
CA LYS A 8 -23.98 -28.03 -9.39
C LYS A 8 -22.93 -26.99 -9.02
N LYS A 9 -23.36 -25.74 -8.87
CA LYS A 9 -22.49 -24.62 -8.52
C LYS A 9 -21.87 -24.97 -7.16
N LEU A 10 -20.54 -25.17 -7.11
CA LEU A 10 -19.81 -25.51 -5.90
C LEU A 10 -19.72 -24.29 -4.99
N THR A 11 -19.91 -24.46 -3.68
CA THR A 11 -19.56 -23.42 -2.69
C THR A 11 -18.05 -23.14 -2.72
N LEU A 12 -17.61 -22.00 -2.18
CA LEU A 12 -16.16 -21.71 -2.09
C LEU A 12 -15.39 -22.81 -1.33
N PRO A 13 -15.81 -23.27 -0.14
CA PRO A 13 -15.13 -24.35 0.56
C PRO A 13 -15.07 -25.66 -0.24
N GLU A 14 -16.14 -26.03 -0.95
CA GLU A 14 -16.16 -27.22 -1.82
C GLU A 14 -15.22 -27.09 -3.01
N PHE A 15 -15.09 -25.91 -3.62
CA PHE A 15 -14.15 -25.68 -4.71
C PHE A 15 -12.69 -25.83 -4.26
N TYR A 16 -12.35 -25.31 -3.08
CA TYR A 16 -11.00 -25.39 -2.52
C TYR A 16 -10.67 -26.75 -1.90
N LYS A 17 -11.66 -27.63 -1.71
CA LYS A 17 -11.49 -28.97 -1.14
C LYS A 17 -10.48 -29.79 -1.93
N GLY A 18 -9.46 -30.30 -1.25
CA GLY A 18 -8.42 -31.14 -1.84
C GLY A 18 -7.47 -30.42 -2.82
N LYS A 19 -7.64 -29.11 -3.04
CA LYS A 19 -6.80 -28.33 -3.95
C LYS A 19 -5.45 -28.01 -3.31
N SER A 20 -4.42 -27.93 -4.14
CA SER A 20 -3.08 -27.46 -3.80
C SER A 20 -2.85 -26.08 -4.42
N ILE A 21 -2.44 -25.12 -3.61
CA ILE A 21 -2.34 -23.71 -4.00
C ILE A 21 -0.88 -23.28 -3.99
N PHE A 22 -0.43 -22.52 -4.97
CA PHE A 22 0.88 -21.85 -4.96
C PHE A 22 0.73 -20.35 -4.81
N ILE A 23 1.37 -19.77 -3.80
CA ILE A 23 1.34 -18.34 -3.52
C ILE A 23 2.75 -17.77 -3.57
N THR A 24 3.00 -16.89 -4.52
CA THR A 24 4.19 -16.03 -4.46
C THR A 24 3.87 -14.77 -3.67
N GLY A 25 4.81 -14.30 -2.85
CA GLY A 25 4.53 -13.20 -1.92
C GLY A 25 3.61 -13.60 -0.75
N GLY A 26 3.47 -14.90 -0.48
CA GLY A 26 2.62 -15.41 0.61
C GLY A 26 3.08 -14.96 2.01
N SER A 27 4.38 -14.69 2.19
CA SER A 27 4.89 -14.11 3.44
C SER A 27 4.70 -12.59 3.56
N GLY A 28 4.19 -11.92 2.52
CA GLY A 28 3.89 -10.49 2.51
C GLY A 28 2.51 -10.17 3.07
N PHE A 29 2.17 -8.88 3.14
CA PHE A 29 0.95 -8.39 3.79
C PHE A 29 -0.34 -9.03 3.25
N ILE A 30 -0.64 -8.87 1.96
CA ILE A 30 -1.81 -9.51 1.31
C ILE A 30 -1.73 -11.04 1.41
N GLY A 31 -0.53 -11.60 1.20
CA GLY A 31 -0.30 -13.05 1.21
C GLY A 31 -0.68 -13.70 2.54
N LYS A 32 -0.26 -13.13 3.66
CA LYS A 32 -0.58 -13.66 5.00
C LYS A 32 -2.09 -13.63 5.27
N VAL A 33 -2.77 -12.54 4.91
CA VAL A 33 -4.23 -12.40 5.11
C VAL A 33 -5.00 -13.35 4.20
N LEU A 34 -4.54 -13.56 2.96
CA LEU A 34 -5.11 -14.57 2.06
C LEU A 34 -4.93 -15.99 2.61
N ILE A 35 -3.73 -16.34 3.10
CA ILE A 35 -3.46 -17.65 3.71
C ILE A 35 -4.35 -17.87 4.94
N GLU A 36 -4.43 -16.89 5.83
CA GLU A 36 -5.32 -16.96 7.01
C GLU A 36 -6.77 -17.21 6.59
N LYS A 37 -7.25 -16.42 5.63
CA LYS A 37 -8.63 -16.51 5.17
C LYS A 37 -8.95 -17.87 4.53
N LEU A 38 -8.07 -18.36 3.66
CA LEU A 38 -8.24 -19.66 3.00
C LEU A 38 -8.20 -20.81 4.01
N LEU A 39 -7.26 -20.81 4.95
CA LEU A 39 -7.16 -21.89 5.94
C LEU A 39 -8.34 -21.91 6.91
N ARG A 40 -8.86 -20.73 7.31
CA ARG A 40 -9.99 -20.63 8.23
C ARG A 40 -11.33 -20.92 7.57
N SER A 41 -11.55 -20.42 6.36
CA SER A 41 -12.85 -20.56 5.67
C SER A 41 -12.94 -21.75 4.71
N CYS A 42 -11.80 -22.33 4.29
CA CYS A 42 -11.74 -23.52 3.43
C CYS A 42 -10.87 -24.61 4.08
N PRO A 43 -11.30 -25.19 5.21
CA PRO A 43 -10.47 -26.07 6.03
C PRO A 43 -10.07 -27.37 5.32
N GLU A 44 -10.74 -27.78 4.25
CA GLU A 44 -10.44 -28.98 3.47
C GLU A 44 -9.40 -28.77 2.35
N ILE A 45 -8.76 -27.60 2.26
CA ILE A 45 -7.58 -27.40 1.38
C ILE A 45 -6.52 -28.47 1.70
N LYS A 46 -5.87 -29.00 0.66
CA LYS A 46 -4.82 -30.01 0.82
C LYS A 46 -3.55 -29.38 1.36
N ASN A 47 -2.98 -28.43 0.62
CA ASN A 47 -1.79 -27.67 1.04
C ASN A 47 -1.68 -26.32 0.31
N ILE A 48 -0.89 -25.42 0.89
CA ILE A 48 -0.52 -24.13 0.31
C ILE A 48 1.01 -24.06 0.24
N TYR A 49 1.56 -24.07 -0.96
CA TYR A 49 2.96 -23.82 -1.22
C TYR A 49 3.23 -22.31 -1.24
N VAL A 50 4.21 -21.86 -0.45
CA VAL A 50 4.58 -20.44 -0.37
C VAL A 50 6.01 -20.26 -0.83
N LEU A 51 6.21 -19.47 -1.88
CA LEU A 51 7.56 -19.10 -2.34
C LEU A 51 8.20 -18.14 -1.34
N MET A 52 9.37 -18.50 -0.80
CA MET A 52 10.06 -17.69 0.18
C MET A 52 11.58 -17.65 -0.07
N ARG A 53 12.14 -16.43 -0.15
CA ARG A 53 13.59 -16.18 -0.33
C ARG A 53 14.45 -16.76 0.78
N PRO A 54 15.57 -17.45 0.54
CA PRO A 54 16.40 -18.01 1.61
C PRO A 54 16.83 -16.95 2.63
N LYS A 55 17.05 -17.35 3.90
CA LYS A 55 17.59 -16.47 4.94
C LYS A 55 18.74 -17.18 5.64
N LYS A 56 19.87 -16.48 5.80
CA LYS A 56 21.05 -17.00 6.50
C LYS A 56 20.65 -17.53 7.88
N ASN A 57 21.11 -18.74 8.21
CA ASN A 57 20.87 -19.42 9.49
C ASN A 57 19.39 -19.69 9.83
N LYS A 58 18.50 -19.81 8.84
CA LYS A 58 17.13 -20.29 9.05
C LYS A 58 16.73 -21.28 7.97
N SER A 59 16.29 -22.46 8.37
CA SER A 59 15.64 -23.44 7.50
C SER A 59 14.31 -22.90 6.95
N MET A 60 13.80 -23.52 5.88
CA MET A 60 12.52 -23.14 5.31
C MET A 60 11.37 -23.35 6.29
N GLN A 61 11.39 -24.46 7.04
CA GLN A 61 10.40 -24.81 8.06
C GLN A 61 10.35 -23.76 9.17
N GLU A 62 11.50 -23.31 9.68
CA GLU A 62 11.56 -22.24 10.69
C GLU A 62 11.00 -20.92 10.16
N ARG A 63 11.20 -20.63 8.87
CA ARG A 63 10.66 -19.41 8.25
C ARG A 63 9.16 -19.46 8.10
N VAL A 64 8.61 -20.61 7.69
CA VAL A 64 7.15 -20.84 7.66
C VAL A 64 6.58 -20.71 9.07
N LYS A 65 7.18 -21.37 10.07
CA LYS A 65 6.74 -21.26 11.47
C LYS A 65 6.75 -19.82 11.96
N ALA A 66 7.81 -19.06 11.69
CA ALA A 66 7.91 -17.65 12.07
C ALA A 66 6.89 -16.76 11.34
N MET A 67 6.44 -17.13 10.13
CA MET A 67 5.37 -16.40 9.44
C MET A 67 4.05 -16.46 10.21
N PHE A 68 3.79 -17.58 10.90
CA PHE A 68 2.60 -17.76 11.73
C PHE A 68 2.75 -17.14 13.13
N ASP A 69 3.92 -16.66 13.51
CA ASP A 69 4.19 -16.05 14.82
C ASP A 69 3.84 -14.56 14.82
N VAL A 70 2.62 -14.25 14.39
CA VAL A 70 2.05 -12.90 14.40
C VAL A 70 0.58 -12.95 14.81
N PRO A 71 0.03 -11.87 15.41
CA PRO A 71 -1.33 -11.85 15.93
C PRO A 71 -2.43 -12.14 14.89
N LEU A 72 -2.16 -11.94 13.60
CA LEU A 72 -3.08 -12.27 12.51
C LEU A 72 -3.61 -13.71 12.61
N PHE A 73 -2.75 -14.67 12.95
CA PHE A 73 -3.09 -16.09 12.93
C PHE A 73 -3.63 -16.62 14.26
N GLU A 74 -3.81 -15.78 15.28
CA GLU A 74 -4.30 -16.20 16.61
C GLU A 74 -5.68 -16.86 16.50
N LYS A 75 -6.61 -16.23 15.77
CA LYS A 75 -7.96 -16.77 15.54
C LYS A 75 -7.91 -18.14 14.85
N LEU A 76 -7.15 -18.25 13.75
CA LEU A 76 -6.95 -19.51 13.04
C LEU A 76 -6.40 -20.60 13.98
N LYS A 77 -5.39 -20.29 14.80
CA LYS A 77 -4.79 -21.25 15.73
C LYS A 77 -5.75 -21.68 16.83
N SER A 78 -6.61 -20.76 17.31
CA SER A 78 -7.64 -21.10 18.31
C SER A 78 -8.74 -22.00 17.76
N GLU A 79 -9.09 -21.85 16.48
CA GLU A 79 -10.12 -22.66 15.83
C GLU A 79 -9.56 -24.00 15.33
N ASN A 80 -8.37 -24.01 14.73
CA ASN A 80 -7.70 -25.21 14.22
C ASN A 80 -6.19 -25.01 14.09
N VAL A 81 -5.43 -25.36 15.14
CA VAL A 81 -3.96 -25.26 15.12
C VAL A 81 -3.30 -26.07 14.00
N LYS A 82 -3.86 -27.23 13.62
CA LYS A 82 -3.29 -28.11 12.57
C LYS A 82 -3.43 -27.52 11.16
N ALA A 83 -4.22 -26.46 10.99
CA ALA A 83 -4.35 -25.81 9.69
C ALA A 83 -3.02 -25.24 9.18
N ILE A 84 -2.11 -24.83 10.07
CA ILE A 84 -0.81 -24.27 9.69
C ILE A 84 0.13 -25.32 9.07
N ASP A 85 -0.04 -26.60 9.42
CA ASP A 85 0.78 -27.71 8.91
C ASP A 85 0.57 -27.94 7.40
N LYS A 86 -0.53 -27.39 6.86
CA LYS A 86 -0.84 -27.41 5.43
C LYS A 86 0.00 -26.44 4.61
N VAL A 87 0.74 -25.54 5.26
CA VAL A 87 1.53 -24.52 4.57
C VAL A 87 2.97 -24.96 4.46
N LEU A 88 3.43 -25.09 3.22
CA LEU A 88 4.74 -25.63 2.86
C LEU A 88 5.57 -24.54 2.20
N GLY A 89 6.72 -24.21 2.79
CA GLY A 89 7.63 -23.23 2.20
C GLY A 89 8.44 -23.84 1.06
N ILE A 90 8.52 -23.15 -0.07
CA ILE A 90 9.40 -23.49 -1.19
C ILE A 90 10.49 -22.41 -1.28
N GLN A 91 11.73 -22.85 -1.38
CA GLN A 91 12.85 -21.92 -1.55
C GLN A 91 12.87 -21.35 -2.96
N GLY A 92 12.94 -20.04 -3.06
CA GLY A 92 13.14 -19.34 -4.32
C GLY A 92 12.98 -17.83 -4.19
N ASP A 93 13.38 -17.12 -5.23
CA ASP A 93 13.30 -15.67 -5.35
C ASP A 93 12.77 -15.31 -6.74
N VAL A 94 11.72 -14.50 -6.79
CA VAL A 94 11.09 -14.08 -8.04
C VAL A 94 12.02 -13.27 -8.95
N SER A 95 13.07 -12.66 -8.37
CA SER A 95 14.07 -11.93 -9.13
C SER A 95 15.13 -12.83 -9.76
N GLU A 96 15.20 -14.11 -9.40
CA GLU A 96 16.14 -15.08 -9.98
C GLU A 96 15.55 -15.78 -11.20
N LEU A 97 16.41 -16.32 -12.07
CA LEU A 97 15.98 -17.13 -13.21
C LEU A 97 15.18 -18.36 -12.72
N ASN A 98 14.09 -18.67 -13.41
CA ASN A 98 13.17 -19.75 -13.01
C ASN A 98 12.70 -19.64 -11.56
N LEU A 99 12.62 -18.40 -11.04
CA LEU A 99 12.22 -18.08 -9.66
C LEU A 99 13.18 -18.67 -8.59
N GLY A 100 14.39 -19.08 -8.97
CA GLY A 100 15.34 -19.75 -8.09
C GLY A 100 14.86 -21.11 -7.55
N LEU A 101 13.90 -21.74 -8.24
CA LEU A 101 13.32 -23.02 -7.83
C LEU A 101 14.25 -24.19 -8.18
N SER A 102 14.27 -25.20 -7.31
CA SER A 102 14.90 -26.48 -7.63
C SER A 102 14.04 -27.27 -8.64
N GLU A 103 14.65 -28.15 -9.44
CA GLU A 103 13.90 -29.03 -10.36
C GLU A 103 12.87 -29.89 -9.62
N LYS A 104 13.21 -30.36 -8.41
CA LYS A 104 12.30 -31.11 -7.55
C LYS A 104 11.05 -30.29 -7.19
N ASP A 105 11.22 -29.03 -6.82
CA ASP A 105 10.10 -28.15 -6.47
C ASP A 105 9.28 -27.80 -7.70
N VAL A 106 9.92 -27.52 -8.84
CA VAL A 106 9.24 -27.31 -10.13
C VAL A 106 8.35 -28.50 -10.48
N ASN A 107 8.89 -29.72 -10.39
CA ASN A 107 8.13 -30.94 -10.66
C ASN A 107 6.99 -31.13 -9.65
N THR A 108 7.22 -30.83 -8.37
CA THR A 108 6.17 -30.90 -7.34
C THR A 108 5.03 -29.94 -7.67
N LEU A 109 5.35 -28.68 -8.00
CA LEU A 109 4.37 -27.65 -8.35
C LEU A 109 3.58 -28.05 -9.61
N ILE A 110 4.26 -28.48 -10.68
CA ILE A 110 3.63 -28.93 -11.93
C ILE A 110 2.61 -30.06 -11.72
N ASN A 111 2.93 -31.01 -10.83
CA ASN A 111 2.14 -32.21 -10.62
C ASN A 111 0.97 -32.03 -9.64
N THR A 112 1.04 -31.04 -8.75
CA THR A 112 0.12 -30.94 -7.62
C THR A 112 -0.74 -29.69 -7.62
N VAL A 113 -0.19 -28.55 -8.02
CA VAL A 113 -0.86 -27.25 -7.89
C VAL A 113 -1.89 -27.06 -8.98
N SER A 114 -3.05 -26.55 -8.59
CA SER A 114 -4.11 -26.17 -9.53
C SER A 114 -4.59 -24.73 -9.38
N ILE A 115 -4.13 -24.00 -8.35
CA ILE A 115 -4.45 -22.58 -8.18
C ILE A 115 -3.17 -21.82 -7.89
N ILE A 116 -2.94 -20.73 -8.62
CA ILE A 116 -1.81 -19.82 -8.38
C ILE A 116 -2.33 -18.44 -7.98
N PHE A 117 -1.79 -17.90 -6.89
CA PHE A 117 -1.88 -16.48 -6.55
C PHE A 117 -0.50 -15.84 -6.69
N HIS A 118 -0.33 -15.01 -7.73
CA HIS A 118 0.89 -14.26 -7.94
C HIS A 118 0.80 -12.87 -7.29
N ASN A 119 1.20 -12.79 -6.01
CA ASN A 119 1.19 -11.55 -5.22
C ASN A 119 2.59 -10.93 -5.05
N ALA A 120 3.66 -11.68 -5.40
CA ALA A 120 5.02 -11.18 -5.26
C ALA A 120 5.27 -9.98 -6.19
N ALA A 121 5.72 -8.89 -5.61
CA ALA A 121 6.23 -7.73 -6.32
C ALA A 121 7.11 -6.92 -5.37
N SER A 122 8.04 -6.15 -5.93
CA SER A 122 8.53 -4.97 -5.24
C SER A 122 7.49 -3.86 -5.38
N VAL A 123 7.11 -3.29 -4.24
CA VAL A 123 6.11 -2.21 -4.12
C VAL A 123 6.78 -0.85 -3.83
N ARG A 124 8.11 -0.78 -3.93
CA ARG A 124 8.88 0.44 -3.73
C ARG A 124 8.80 1.31 -4.98
N PHE A 125 8.63 2.61 -4.79
CA PHE A 125 8.50 3.57 -5.91
C PHE A 125 9.87 4.07 -6.41
N ASP A 126 10.92 3.84 -5.64
CA ASP A 126 12.29 4.29 -5.85
C ASP A 126 13.26 3.15 -6.20
N ASP A 127 12.74 1.99 -6.60
CA ASP A 127 13.56 0.91 -7.11
C ASP A 127 14.27 1.30 -8.40
N PHE A 128 15.50 0.81 -8.55
CA PHE A 128 16.19 0.82 -9.83
C PHE A 128 15.37 0.10 -10.90
N LEU A 129 15.38 0.66 -12.12
CA LEU A 129 14.55 0.16 -13.22
C LEU A 129 14.82 -1.32 -13.52
N LYS A 130 16.10 -1.73 -13.57
CA LYS A 130 16.50 -3.12 -13.79
C LYS A 130 15.87 -4.05 -12.75
N SER A 131 16.15 -3.80 -11.48
CA SER A 131 15.62 -4.58 -10.35
C SER A 131 14.09 -4.68 -10.37
N ALA A 132 13.40 -3.57 -10.66
CA ALA A 132 11.95 -3.53 -10.75
C ALA A 132 11.41 -4.41 -11.90
N ILE A 133 12.00 -4.34 -13.10
CA ILE A 133 11.61 -5.15 -14.26
C ILE A 133 11.82 -6.65 -13.97
N LEU A 134 12.98 -7.02 -13.42
CA LEU A 134 13.28 -8.42 -13.11
C LEU A 134 12.33 -8.99 -12.06
N THR A 135 12.08 -8.22 -10.99
CA THR A 135 11.25 -8.65 -9.86
C THR A 135 9.76 -8.69 -10.20
N ASN A 136 9.25 -7.75 -11.01
CA ASN A 136 7.81 -7.60 -11.24
C ASN A 136 7.37 -8.12 -12.60
N THR A 137 8.14 -7.87 -13.68
CA THR A 137 7.72 -8.17 -15.06
C THR A 137 8.23 -9.52 -15.53
N ARG A 138 9.54 -9.76 -15.42
CA ARG A 138 10.11 -11.07 -15.75
C ARG A 138 9.52 -12.17 -14.89
N SER A 139 9.46 -11.98 -13.57
CA SER A 139 8.93 -13.00 -12.68
C SER A 139 7.49 -13.40 -13.01
N THR A 140 6.66 -12.44 -13.44
CA THR A 140 5.31 -12.73 -13.92
C THR A 140 5.35 -13.63 -15.16
N ARG A 141 6.19 -13.33 -16.15
CA ARG A 141 6.42 -14.18 -17.34
C ARG A 141 6.92 -15.58 -16.97
N ASP A 142 7.82 -15.69 -15.99
CA ASP A 142 8.37 -16.97 -15.53
C ASP A 142 7.31 -17.82 -14.81
N ILE A 143 6.49 -17.21 -13.93
CA ILE A 143 5.39 -17.91 -13.26
C ILE A 143 4.33 -18.37 -14.27
N ILE A 144 4.00 -17.55 -15.27
CA ILE A 144 3.07 -17.95 -16.33
C ILE A 144 3.64 -19.15 -17.10
N THR A 145 4.95 -19.13 -17.40
CA THR A 145 5.64 -20.25 -18.06
C THR A 145 5.57 -21.53 -17.22
N LEU A 146 5.71 -21.43 -15.90
CA LEU A 146 5.49 -22.55 -14.97
C LEU A 146 4.02 -23.01 -14.98
N ALA A 147 3.06 -22.08 -14.96
CA ALA A 147 1.63 -22.37 -14.95
C ALA A 147 1.19 -23.14 -16.20
N LYS A 148 1.72 -22.80 -17.39
CA LYS A 148 1.46 -23.51 -18.65
C LYS A 148 1.91 -24.98 -18.64
N ARG A 149 2.83 -25.34 -17.75
CA ARG A 149 3.35 -26.71 -17.60
C ARG A 149 2.54 -27.53 -16.59
N MET A 150 1.66 -26.92 -15.80
CA MET A 150 0.88 -27.62 -14.78
C MET A 150 -0.13 -28.59 -15.42
N LYS A 151 -0.31 -29.76 -14.80
CA LYS A 151 -1.20 -30.82 -15.33
C LYS A 151 -2.67 -30.41 -15.36
N SER A 152 -3.10 -29.60 -14.39
CA SER A 152 -4.45 -29.07 -14.31
C SER A 152 -4.42 -27.77 -13.53
N ILE A 153 -4.73 -26.67 -14.20
CA ILE A 153 -4.82 -25.34 -13.61
C ILE A 153 -6.27 -24.90 -13.64
N ASP A 154 -6.85 -24.65 -12.47
CA ASP A 154 -8.21 -24.15 -12.30
C ASP A 154 -8.25 -22.62 -12.36
N ALA A 155 -7.22 -21.95 -11.82
CA ALA A 155 -7.15 -20.49 -11.78
C ALA A 155 -5.72 -19.95 -11.63
N PHE A 156 -5.41 -18.90 -12.38
CA PHE A 156 -4.20 -18.08 -12.26
C PHE A 156 -4.58 -16.64 -11.90
N ILE A 157 -4.36 -16.23 -10.66
CA ILE A 157 -4.73 -14.90 -10.18
C ILE A 157 -3.48 -14.03 -10.06
N TYR A 158 -3.40 -12.99 -10.90
CA TYR A 158 -2.34 -11.99 -10.85
C TYR A 158 -2.78 -10.77 -10.06
N VAL A 159 -1.97 -10.35 -9.07
CA VAL A 159 -2.22 -9.12 -8.32
C VAL A 159 -1.41 -7.96 -8.90
N SER A 160 -2.11 -7.02 -9.50
CA SER A 160 -1.60 -5.77 -10.05
C SER A 160 -1.90 -4.59 -9.11
N THR A 161 -2.16 -3.40 -9.65
CA THR A 161 -2.66 -2.23 -8.94
C THR A 161 -3.44 -1.34 -9.89
N VAL A 162 -4.49 -0.65 -9.40
CA VAL A 162 -5.22 0.33 -10.24
C VAL A 162 -4.29 1.40 -10.78
N TYR A 163 -3.25 1.75 -10.02
CA TYR A 163 -2.31 2.81 -10.34
C TYR A 163 -1.32 2.46 -11.46
N CYS A 164 -1.34 1.24 -12.01
CA CYS A 164 -0.58 0.93 -13.22
C CYS A 164 -1.10 1.70 -14.46
N GLN A 165 -2.28 2.31 -14.33
CA GLN A 165 -2.89 3.22 -15.31
C GLN A 165 -3.01 4.65 -14.76
N ALA A 166 -2.03 5.11 -13.96
CA ALA A 166 -2.02 6.45 -13.34
C ALA A 166 -1.84 7.62 -14.34
N ASP A 167 -1.76 7.34 -15.62
CA ASP A 167 -1.80 8.27 -16.76
C ASP A 167 -3.21 8.43 -17.36
N GLN A 168 -4.19 7.67 -16.88
CA GLN A 168 -5.58 7.72 -17.33
C GLN A 168 -6.42 8.55 -16.34
N ASP A 169 -7.39 9.31 -16.87
CA ASP A 169 -8.34 10.08 -16.04
C ASP A 169 -9.39 9.17 -15.38
N VAL A 170 -9.83 8.16 -16.13
CA VAL A 170 -10.77 7.13 -15.69
C VAL A 170 -10.14 5.75 -15.89
N ILE A 171 -10.05 5.01 -14.80
CA ILE A 171 -9.45 3.68 -14.76
C ILE A 171 -10.59 2.65 -14.80
N GLU A 172 -10.67 1.94 -15.92
CA GLU A 172 -11.70 0.95 -16.25
C GLU A 172 -11.16 -0.48 -16.08
N GLU A 173 -12.08 -1.44 -15.94
CA GLU A 173 -11.78 -2.87 -15.83
C GLU A 173 -11.52 -3.49 -17.20
N LYS A 174 -10.56 -2.92 -17.93
CA LYS A 174 -10.15 -3.35 -19.27
C LYS A 174 -8.64 -3.42 -19.41
N VAL A 175 -8.20 -4.14 -20.44
CA VAL A 175 -6.81 -4.18 -20.86
C VAL A 175 -6.51 -2.89 -21.60
N TYR A 176 -5.49 -2.16 -21.17
CA TYR A 176 -5.05 -0.94 -21.83
C TYR A 176 -3.99 -1.26 -22.89
N PRO A 177 -3.90 -0.46 -23.98
CA PRO A 177 -2.82 -0.59 -24.94
C PRO A 177 -1.45 -0.50 -24.26
N PRO A 178 -0.48 -1.35 -24.64
CA PRO A 178 0.85 -1.31 -24.05
C PRO A 178 1.58 -0.03 -24.45
N LYS A 179 2.18 0.65 -23.47
CA LYS A 179 3.06 1.81 -23.71
C LYS A 179 4.43 1.39 -24.19
N HIS A 180 4.88 0.21 -23.72
CA HIS A 180 6.16 -0.38 -24.07
C HIS A 180 5.98 -1.90 -24.19
N ASP A 181 6.85 -2.51 -24.98
CA ASP A 181 6.91 -3.96 -25.10
C ASP A 181 7.60 -4.55 -23.86
N TRP A 182 6.86 -5.40 -23.14
CA TRP A 182 7.37 -6.07 -21.94
C TRP A 182 8.54 -7.01 -22.27
N ARG A 183 8.61 -7.57 -23.49
CA ARG A 183 9.71 -8.45 -23.92
C ARG A 183 11.01 -7.66 -24.01
N LYS A 184 10.97 -6.51 -24.70
CA LYS A 184 12.10 -5.58 -24.80
C LYS A 184 12.51 -5.03 -23.44
N ALA A 185 11.54 -4.73 -22.57
CA ALA A 185 11.86 -4.28 -21.21
C ALA A 185 12.66 -5.34 -20.43
N ILE A 186 12.27 -6.62 -20.51
CA ILE A 186 13.03 -7.72 -19.91
C ILE A 186 14.41 -7.84 -20.54
N GLU A 187 14.49 -7.84 -21.88
CA GLU A 187 15.76 -7.91 -22.61
C GLU A 187 16.73 -6.80 -22.18
N LEU A 188 16.25 -5.56 -22.06
CA LEU A 188 17.05 -4.45 -21.56
C LEU A 188 17.56 -4.71 -20.15
N ALA A 189 16.67 -5.14 -19.24
CA ALA A 189 17.03 -5.42 -17.85
C ALA A 189 18.03 -6.58 -17.71
N GLU A 190 18.00 -7.55 -18.61
CA GLU A 190 18.93 -8.70 -18.61
C GLU A 190 20.30 -8.34 -19.20
N ASN A 191 20.33 -7.51 -20.24
CA ASN A 191 21.55 -7.25 -21.02
C ASN A 191 22.36 -6.01 -20.57
N TYR A 192 21.76 -5.06 -19.86
CA TYR A 192 22.43 -3.84 -19.41
C TYR A 192 22.62 -3.83 -17.89
N ASP A 193 23.67 -3.16 -17.42
CA ASP A 193 23.90 -2.96 -15.98
C ASP A 193 22.88 -1.98 -15.37
N GLU A 194 22.80 -2.01 -14.04
CA GLU A 194 21.79 -1.24 -13.29
C GLU A 194 22.03 0.26 -13.38
N GLU A 195 23.29 0.71 -13.39
CA GLU A 195 23.64 2.13 -13.42
C GLU A 195 23.27 2.75 -14.78
N THR A 196 23.62 2.07 -15.88
CA THR A 196 23.28 2.51 -17.24
C THR A 196 21.77 2.64 -17.43
N LEU A 197 20.98 1.64 -17.01
CA LEU A 197 19.51 1.70 -17.12
C LEU A 197 18.91 2.77 -16.20
N GLN A 198 19.53 3.04 -15.05
CA GLN A 198 19.04 4.05 -14.13
C GLN A 198 19.11 5.46 -14.73
N VAL A 199 20.13 5.77 -15.53
CA VAL A 199 20.25 7.07 -16.22
C VAL A 199 19.05 7.35 -17.13
N LEU A 200 18.53 6.32 -17.81
CA LEU A 200 17.39 6.43 -18.73
C LEU A 200 16.04 6.21 -18.05
N SER A 201 16.03 5.81 -16.77
CA SER A 201 14.83 5.34 -16.07
C SER A 201 13.65 6.31 -16.15
N GLN A 202 13.87 7.58 -15.83
CA GLN A 202 12.81 8.60 -15.81
C GLN A 202 12.14 8.79 -17.18
N LYS A 203 12.93 8.75 -18.26
CA LYS A 203 12.39 8.88 -19.62
C LYS A 203 11.68 7.61 -20.06
N TYR A 204 12.19 6.45 -19.68
CA TYR A 204 11.61 5.16 -20.09
C TYR A 204 10.30 4.83 -19.38
N ILE A 205 10.12 5.25 -18.12
CA ILE A 205 8.88 4.98 -17.36
C ILE A 205 7.74 5.95 -17.69
N HIS A 206 8.04 7.10 -18.30
CA HIS A 206 7.04 8.11 -18.64
C HIS A 206 5.96 7.54 -19.58
N PRO A 207 4.65 7.84 -19.40
CA PRO A 207 4.06 8.83 -18.47
C PRO A 207 3.76 8.32 -17.05
N LEU A 208 4.18 7.10 -16.70
CA LEU A 208 3.89 6.55 -15.38
C LEU A 208 4.80 7.17 -14.30
N PRO A 209 4.28 7.45 -13.09
CA PRO A 209 4.97 8.26 -12.09
C PRO A 209 6.15 7.58 -11.40
N ASN A 210 6.25 6.25 -11.48
CA ASN A 210 7.30 5.50 -10.79
C ASN A 210 7.50 4.10 -11.40
N THR A 211 8.61 3.45 -11.03
CA THR A 211 9.00 2.13 -11.52
C THR A 211 8.00 1.03 -11.12
N TYR A 212 7.33 1.16 -9.97
CA TYR A 212 6.30 0.20 -9.55
C TYR A 212 5.09 0.18 -10.50
N THR A 213 4.47 1.33 -10.73
CA THR A 213 3.30 1.46 -11.62
C THR A 213 3.66 1.07 -13.05
N PHE A 214 4.85 1.45 -13.51
CA PHE A 214 5.40 1.06 -14.81
C PHE A 214 5.52 -0.46 -14.98
N THR A 215 6.22 -1.12 -14.06
CA THR A 215 6.46 -2.55 -14.18
C THR A 215 5.18 -3.37 -14.00
N LYS A 216 4.24 -2.92 -13.18
CA LYS A 216 2.89 -3.54 -13.10
C LYS A 216 2.11 -3.42 -14.41
N ALA A 217 2.20 -2.29 -15.11
CA ALA A 217 1.57 -2.15 -16.42
C ALA A 217 2.19 -3.11 -17.46
N LEU A 218 3.52 -3.28 -17.45
CA LEU A 218 4.19 -4.28 -18.29
C LEU A 218 3.76 -5.70 -17.95
N SER A 219 3.68 -6.04 -16.66
CA SER A 219 3.26 -7.36 -16.20
C SER A 219 1.81 -7.68 -16.58
N GLU A 220 0.89 -6.72 -16.50
CA GLU A 220 -0.48 -6.92 -16.99
C GLU A 220 -0.51 -7.25 -18.47
N ARG A 221 0.32 -6.57 -19.27
CA ARG A 221 0.44 -6.90 -20.69
C ARG A 221 1.01 -8.29 -20.91
N ALA A 222 2.02 -8.69 -20.13
CA ALA A 222 2.57 -10.04 -20.18
C ALA A 222 1.51 -11.11 -19.82
N VAL A 223 0.70 -10.87 -18.77
CA VAL A 223 -0.43 -11.75 -18.40
C VAL A 223 -1.42 -11.84 -19.55
N PHE A 224 -1.84 -10.73 -20.13
CA PHE A 224 -2.78 -10.74 -21.25
C PHE A 224 -2.20 -11.50 -22.46
N ASP A 225 -1.01 -11.13 -22.93
CA ASP A 225 -0.37 -11.75 -24.11
C ASP A 225 -0.15 -13.25 -23.96
N LEU A 226 0.19 -13.71 -22.75
CA LEU A 226 0.60 -15.09 -22.51
C LEU A 226 -0.54 -15.99 -22.02
N CYS A 227 -1.57 -15.43 -21.39
CA CYS A 227 -2.66 -16.21 -20.78
C CYS A 227 -3.96 -16.16 -21.58
N GLU A 228 -4.21 -15.12 -22.38
CA GLU A 228 -5.40 -15.06 -23.22
C GLU A 228 -5.44 -16.29 -24.15
N ASN A 229 -6.58 -16.96 -24.18
CA ASN A 229 -6.84 -18.22 -24.86
C ASN A 229 -5.97 -19.42 -24.43
N GLN A 230 -5.24 -19.33 -23.32
CA GLN A 230 -4.30 -20.36 -22.89
C GLN A 230 -4.41 -20.77 -21.42
N LEU A 231 -4.75 -19.83 -20.52
CA LEU A 231 -4.82 -20.08 -19.08
C LEU A 231 -6.05 -19.41 -18.46
N PRO A 232 -6.63 -20.01 -17.40
CA PRO A 232 -7.73 -19.42 -16.62
C PRO A 232 -7.23 -18.28 -15.75
N ALA A 233 -6.84 -17.17 -16.38
CA ALA A 233 -6.20 -16.05 -15.72
C ALA A 233 -7.18 -14.92 -15.37
N MET A 234 -6.92 -14.25 -14.24
CA MET A 234 -7.55 -12.98 -13.88
C MET A 234 -6.53 -12.00 -13.32
N ILE A 235 -6.75 -10.72 -13.60
CA ILE A 235 -5.95 -9.61 -13.11
C ILE A 235 -6.76 -8.86 -12.06
N MET A 236 -6.26 -8.85 -10.83
CA MET A 236 -6.87 -8.17 -9.69
C MET A 236 -6.04 -6.92 -9.39
N ARG A 237 -6.64 -5.73 -9.48
CA ARG A 237 -6.00 -4.43 -9.29
C ARG A 237 -6.44 -3.79 -7.96
N PRO A 238 -5.80 -4.08 -6.82
CA PRO A 238 -5.96 -3.29 -5.61
C PRO A 238 -5.63 -1.80 -5.81
N SER A 239 -6.44 -0.95 -5.19
CA SER A 239 -6.10 0.43 -4.87
C SER A 239 -5.12 0.49 -3.67
N ILE A 240 -5.10 1.58 -2.90
CA ILE A 240 -4.23 1.66 -1.72
C ILE A 240 -4.70 0.64 -0.69
N VAL A 241 -3.86 -0.36 -0.41
CA VAL A 241 -4.21 -1.41 0.54
C VAL A 241 -4.00 -0.90 1.96
N THR A 242 -5.08 -0.85 2.74
CA THR A 242 -5.10 -0.41 4.14
C THR A 242 -5.18 -1.62 5.10
N PRO A 243 -4.95 -1.41 6.41
CA PRO A 243 -5.09 -2.45 7.44
C PRO A 243 -6.44 -3.16 7.38
N THR A 244 -6.55 -4.32 8.01
CA THR A 244 -7.81 -5.08 8.07
C THR A 244 -8.93 -4.24 8.69
N ILE A 245 -10.14 -4.34 8.15
CA ILE A 245 -11.32 -3.66 8.72
C ILE A 245 -12.06 -4.55 9.72
N CYS A 246 -12.11 -5.86 9.48
CA CYS A 246 -12.88 -6.77 10.33
C CYS A 246 -12.12 -8.04 10.66
N GLU A 247 -11.58 -8.75 9.66
CA GLU A 247 -11.10 -10.12 9.82
C GLU A 247 -9.59 -10.25 9.59
N PRO A 248 -8.93 -11.20 10.28
CA PRO A 248 -9.39 -11.91 11.48
C PRO A 248 -9.36 -11.06 12.75
N ILE A 249 -8.66 -9.92 12.70
CA ILE A 249 -8.54 -8.91 13.75
C ILE A 249 -8.56 -7.54 13.08
N ALA A 250 -9.29 -6.56 13.61
CA ALA A 250 -9.35 -5.21 13.04
C ALA A 250 -8.03 -4.44 13.25
N GLY A 251 -7.66 -3.60 12.28
CA GLY A 251 -6.47 -2.74 12.35
C GLY A 251 -5.13 -3.44 12.13
N TRP A 252 -5.10 -4.73 11.78
CA TRP A 252 -3.85 -5.45 11.61
C TRP A 252 -3.04 -4.97 10.42
N VAL A 253 -1.75 -4.73 10.66
CA VAL A 253 -0.77 -4.21 9.71
C VAL A 253 0.63 -4.66 10.09
N ASP A 254 1.47 -5.00 9.11
CA ASP A 254 2.83 -5.51 9.34
C ASP A 254 3.91 -4.79 8.50
N ASN A 255 3.56 -3.67 7.87
CA ASN A 255 4.46 -2.93 7.00
C ASN A 255 4.24 -1.41 7.11
N PHE A 256 5.26 -0.67 6.68
CA PHE A 256 5.27 0.79 6.65
C PHE A 256 5.01 1.34 5.23
N ASN A 257 4.28 0.61 4.39
CA ASN A 257 4.14 1.01 2.99
C ASN A 257 3.13 2.16 2.82
N GLY A 258 3.42 3.06 1.87
CA GLY A 258 2.50 4.09 1.41
C GLY A 258 1.98 5.01 2.53
N PRO A 259 0.65 5.23 2.64
CA PRO A 259 0.06 6.13 3.62
C PRO A 259 0.35 5.76 5.08
N VAL A 260 0.61 4.49 5.41
CA VAL A 260 0.90 4.09 6.80
C VAL A 260 2.15 4.80 7.32
N ALA A 261 3.25 4.81 6.56
CA ALA A 261 4.46 5.53 6.93
C ALA A 261 4.23 7.04 7.02
N LEU A 262 3.55 7.65 6.05
CA LEU A 262 3.28 9.09 6.08
C LEU A 262 2.44 9.49 7.30
N ASN A 263 1.42 8.69 7.65
CA ASN A 263 0.62 8.93 8.84
C ASN A 263 1.47 8.85 10.11
N ILE A 264 2.33 7.83 10.24
CA ILE A 264 3.24 7.71 11.40
C ILE A 264 4.18 8.93 11.50
N ILE A 265 4.79 9.34 10.38
CA ILE A 265 5.72 10.47 10.36
C ILE A 265 4.97 11.79 10.68
N GLY A 266 3.76 11.96 10.15
CA GLY A 266 2.88 13.09 10.44
C GLY A 266 2.49 13.17 11.91
N VAL A 267 1.99 12.08 12.48
CA VAL A 267 1.57 12.04 13.89
C VAL A 267 2.76 12.22 14.85
N LYS A 268 3.97 11.81 14.44
CA LYS A 268 5.21 12.08 15.21
C LYS A 268 5.76 13.51 15.07
N GLY A 269 5.09 14.38 14.28
CA GLY A 269 5.49 15.76 14.03
C GLY A 269 6.68 15.93 13.06
N LEU A 270 7.02 14.86 12.33
CA LEU A 270 8.18 14.80 11.41
C LEU A 270 7.79 15.00 9.95
N LEU A 271 6.51 15.28 9.68
CA LEU A 271 5.97 15.73 8.40
C LEU A 271 5.11 16.95 8.70
N ARG A 272 5.37 18.05 8.00
CA ARG A 272 4.76 19.37 8.25
C ARG A 272 4.23 20.01 6.97
N ILE A 273 4.71 19.56 5.81
CA ILE A 273 4.27 20.03 4.52
C ILE A 273 4.21 18.86 3.53
N LEU A 274 3.19 18.88 2.67
CA LEU A 274 2.98 17.98 1.56
C LEU A 274 2.64 18.78 0.30
N LEU A 275 3.16 18.34 -0.84
CA LEU A 275 2.74 18.83 -2.15
C LEU A 275 1.54 17.98 -2.62
N GLY A 276 0.42 18.63 -2.90
CA GLY A 276 -0.81 17.97 -3.29
C GLY A 276 -2.02 18.90 -3.26
N ASP A 277 -3.20 18.31 -3.38
CA ASP A 277 -4.45 19.02 -3.34
C ASP A 277 -5.34 18.53 -2.18
N THR A 278 -5.80 19.46 -1.35
CA THR A 278 -6.70 19.17 -0.22
C THR A 278 -8.03 18.55 -0.65
N SER A 279 -8.49 18.79 -1.89
CA SER A 279 -9.71 18.18 -2.43
C SER A 279 -9.49 16.79 -3.04
N THR A 280 -8.26 16.30 -3.13
CA THR A 280 -7.98 14.96 -3.66
C THR A 280 -8.65 13.89 -2.82
N VAL A 281 -9.26 12.91 -3.47
CA VAL A 281 -9.87 11.74 -2.84
C VAL A 281 -9.02 10.51 -3.18
N HIS A 282 -8.55 9.82 -2.15
CA HIS A 282 -7.77 8.58 -2.31
C HIS A 282 -8.68 7.35 -2.37
N ASN A 283 -8.41 6.48 -3.35
CA ASN A 283 -9.04 5.16 -3.41
C ASN A 283 -8.25 4.18 -2.55
N ASN A 284 -8.94 3.58 -1.58
CA ASN A 284 -8.36 2.62 -0.64
C ASN A 284 -9.16 1.32 -0.65
N VAL A 285 -8.55 0.23 -0.22
CA VAL A 285 -9.21 -1.07 -0.04
C VAL A 285 -8.59 -1.77 1.16
N PHE A 286 -9.41 -2.35 2.03
CA PHE A 286 -8.90 -3.09 3.19
C PHE A 286 -8.30 -4.44 2.76
N VAL A 287 -7.19 -4.84 3.38
CA VAL A 287 -6.46 -6.05 2.98
C VAL A 287 -7.28 -7.34 3.13
N ASP A 288 -8.19 -7.41 4.09
CA ASP A 288 -9.12 -8.53 4.27
C ASP A 288 -10.19 -8.58 3.17
N ASN A 289 -10.64 -7.42 2.68
CA ASN A 289 -11.47 -7.36 1.47
C ASN A 289 -10.70 -7.82 0.24
N VAL A 290 -9.42 -7.43 0.10
CA VAL A 290 -8.56 -7.92 -0.99
C VAL A 290 -8.44 -9.44 -0.92
N ALA A 291 -8.10 -10.00 0.23
CA ALA A 291 -7.99 -11.45 0.42
C ALA A 291 -9.28 -12.20 0.05
N LYS A 292 -10.44 -11.70 0.49
CA LYS A 292 -11.76 -12.25 0.12
C LYS A 292 -11.97 -12.16 -1.40
N GLY A 293 -11.71 -11.01 -2.00
CA GLY A 293 -11.83 -10.80 -3.45
C GLY A 293 -10.95 -11.76 -4.26
N LEU A 294 -9.70 -11.98 -3.85
CA LEU A 294 -8.80 -12.96 -4.49
C LEU A 294 -9.37 -14.38 -4.41
N ALA A 295 -9.83 -14.79 -3.23
CA ALA A 295 -10.39 -16.12 -3.03
C ALA A 295 -11.65 -16.36 -3.89
N ILE A 296 -12.52 -15.36 -3.99
CA ILE A 296 -13.75 -15.41 -4.81
C ILE A 296 -13.40 -15.39 -6.30
N ALA A 297 -12.39 -14.62 -6.72
CA ALA A 297 -11.96 -14.59 -8.10
C ALA A 297 -11.49 -15.99 -8.56
N ALA A 298 -10.59 -16.65 -7.84
CA ALA A 298 -10.16 -18.00 -8.22
C ALA A 298 -11.34 -18.99 -8.36
N TRP A 299 -12.31 -18.93 -7.44
CA TRP A 299 -13.53 -19.73 -7.53
C TRP A 299 -14.39 -19.39 -8.76
N LYS A 300 -14.67 -18.10 -8.99
CA LYS A 300 -15.45 -17.62 -10.16
C LYS A 300 -14.76 -18.06 -11.45
N LYS A 301 -13.44 -17.95 -11.53
CA LYS A 301 -12.68 -18.25 -12.74
C LYS A 301 -12.88 -19.69 -13.20
N SER A 302 -12.86 -20.60 -12.24
CA SER A 302 -12.97 -22.04 -12.49
C SER A 302 -14.41 -22.48 -12.75
N THR A 303 -15.40 -21.82 -12.12
CA THR A 303 -16.78 -22.33 -12.08
C THR A 303 -17.77 -21.61 -13.00
N MET A 304 -17.48 -20.38 -13.44
CA MET A 304 -18.49 -19.54 -14.09
C MET A 304 -18.01 -18.78 -15.32
N VAL A 305 -16.70 -18.69 -15.53
CA VAL A 305 -16.13 -17.86 -16.59
C VAL A 305 -15.51 -18.77 -17.62
N ASN A 306 -15.51 -18.32 -18.88
CA ASN A 306 -14.75 -18.97 -19.92
C ASN A 306 -13.27 -19.10 -19.46
N PRO A 307 -12.73 -20.33 -19.34
CA PRO A 307 -11.34 -20.56 -18.91
C PRO A 307 -10.32 -19.86 -19.79
N CYS A 308 -10.69 -19.49 -21.03
CA CYS A 308 -9.78 -18.96 -22.03
C CYS A 308 -9.73 -17.42 -22.13
N SER A 309 -10.44 -16.67 -21.28
CA SER A 309 -10.40 -15.19 -21.29
C SER A 309 -9.63 -14.60 -20.11
N VAL A 310 -8.99 -13.45 -20.25
CA VAL A 310 -8.42 -12.70 -19.12
C VAL A 310 -9.39 -11.61 -18.68
N GLU A 311 -9.96 -11.75 -17.48
CA GLU A 311 -10.81 -10.71 -16.87
C GLU A 311 -10.01 -9.80 -15.93
N ILE A 312 -10.46 -8.56 -15.77
CA ILE A 312 -9.82 -7.54 -14.94
C ILE A 312 -10.80 -7.02 -13.89
N TYR A 313 -10.31 -6.81 -12.67
CA TYR A 313 -11.09 -6.33 -11.54
C TYR A 313 -10.35 -5.21 -10.82
N ASN A 314 -11.00 -4.07 -10.63
CA ASN A 314 -10.49 -2.96 -9.85
C ASN A 314 -11.00 -3.08 -8.41
N LEU A 315 -10.11 -3.46 -7.49
CA LEU A 315 -10.40 -3.61 -6.06
C LEU A 315 -10.20 -2.24 -5.39
N ALA A 316 -11.19 -1.37 -5.58
CA ALA A 316 -11.21 -0.04 -5.02
C ALA A 316 -12.48 0.16 -4.20
N ASN A 317 -12.34 0.71 -2.99
CA ASN A 317 -13.46 1.32 -2.29
C ASN A 317 -13.33 2.84 -2.41
N GLU A 318 -14.36 3.48 -2.96
CA GLU A 318 -14.42 4.93 -3.07
C GLU A 318 -14.85 5.49 -1.69
N PHE A 319 -13.89 5.69 -0.79
CA PHE A 319 -14.11 6.54 0.37
C PHE A 319 -14.18 7.97 -0.15
N LYS A 320 -15.39 8.53 -0.29
CA LYS A 320 -15.61 9.92 -0.75
C LYS A 320 -15.20 10.93 0.33
N MET A 321 -13.93 10.88 0.73
CA MET A 321 -13.34 11.67 1.80
C MET A 321 -12.12 12.40 1.24
N PRO A 322 -12.21 13.73 1.09
CA PRO A 322 -11.08 14.55 0.68
C PRO A 322 -9.90 14.44 1.64
N LEU A 323 -8.69 14.68 1.13
CA LEU A 323 -7.46 14.64 1.90
C LEU A 323 -7.48 15.57 3.12
N SER A 324 -8.13 16.73 3.01
CA SER A 324 -8.36 17.64 4.15
C SER A 324 -9.15 16.98 5.28
N HIS A 325 -10.26 16.31 4.97
CA HIS A 325 -11.08 15.63 5.97
C HIS A 325 -10.31 14.45 6.59
N PHE A 326 -9.58 13.68 5.77
CA PHE A 326 -8.71 12.62 6.29
C PHE A 326 -7.65 13.16 7.26
N HIS A 327 -7.05 14.32 6.93
CA HIS A 327 -6.08 14.98 7.80
C HIS A 327 -6.70 15.42 9.14
N GLU A 328 -7.87 16.07 9.11
CA GLU A 328 -8.60 16.47 10.33
C GLU A 328 -8.98 15.28 11.22
N MET A 329 -9.42 14.19 10.59
CA MET A 329 -9.71 12.93 11.30
C MET A 329 -8.45 12.37 11.95
N GLY A 330 -7.34 12.31 11.23
CA GLY A 330 -6.05 11.86 11.75
C GLY A 330 -5.57 12.68 12.95
N LYS A 331 -5.72 14.02 12.89
CA LYS A 331 -5.44 14.91 14.03
C LYS A 331 -6.29 14.59 15.25
N THR A 332 -7.60 14.41 15.04
CA THR A 332 -8.53 14.10 16.14
C THR A 332 -8.17 12.77 16.82
N ILE A 333 -7.81 11.75 16.04
CA ILE A 333 -7.38 10.45 16.55
C ILE A 333 -6.06 10.59 17.32
N ALA A 334 -5.08 11.30 16.74
CA ALA A 334 -3.76 11.51 17.35
C ALA A 334 -3.81 12.29 18.68
N VAL A 335 -4.71 13.27 18.81
CA VAL A 335 -4.89 14.00 20.07
C VAL A 335 -5.45 13.11 21.18
N LYS A 336 -6.40 12.23 20.84
CA LYS A 336 -7.03 11.31 21.81
C LYS A 336 -6.14 10.13 22.17
N ASN A 337 -5.32 9.67 21.23
CA ASN A 337 -4.46 8.51 21.39
C ASN A 337 -3.05 8.81 20.82
N PRO A 338 -2.27 9.72 21.41
CA PRO A 338 -0.95 10.06 20.88
C PRO A 338 -0.01 8.84 20.90
N PRO A 339 1.00 8.78 20.01
CA PRO A 339 2.02 7.75 20.10
C PRO A 339 2.83 7.94 21.38
N ASP A 340 3.44 6.89 21.90
CA ASP A 340 4.28 6.99 23.09
C ASP A 340 5.66 7.61 22.73
N SER A 341 6.10 7.40 21.49
CA SER A 341 7.39 7.83 20.94
C SER A 341 7.35 9.05 20.00
N TYR A 342 6.43 10.02 20.19
CA TYR A 342 6.52 11.26 19.40
C TYR A 342 7.82 12.03 19.65
N VAL A 343 8.32 12.64 18.58
CA VAL A 343 9.56 13.41 18.56
C VAL A 343 9.27 14.91 18.68
N MET A 344 8.19 15.36 18.05
CA MET A 344 7.71 16.74 18.08
C MET A 344 6.20 16.75 18.31
N THR A 345 5.64 17.93 18.58
CA THR A 345 4.20 18.12 18.45
C THR A 345 3.74 17.77 17.05
N MET A 346 2.58 17.12 16.97
CA MET A 346 1.84 17.09 15.72
C MET A 346 1.42 18.53 15.40
N THR A 347 2.04 19.11 14.36
CA THR A 347 1.59 20.37 13.78
C THR A 347 0.58 20.08 12.68
N ASP A 348 -0.24 21.06 12.30
CA ASP A 348 -1.00 20.96 11.05
C ASP A 348 -0.02 20.65 9.90
N ILE A 349 -0.40 19.70 9.05
CA ILE A 349 0.36 19.38 7.84
C ILE A 349 -0.16 20.33 6.77
N LEU A 350 0.69 21.27 6.34
CA LEU A 350 0.35 22.17 5.25
C LEU A 350 0.31 21.39 3.93
N ILE A 351 -0.84 21.37 3.28
CA ILE A 351 -0.97 20.78 1.94
C ILE A 351 -1.00 21.94 0.95
N VAL A 352 0.01 22.02 0.09
CA VAL A 352 0.16 23.12 -0.87
C VAL A 352 0.15 22.58 -2.31
N ARG A 353 -0.45 23.34 -3.24
CA ARG A 353 -0.48 22.99 -4.67
C ARG A 353 0.74 23.50 -5.44
N ASN A 354 1.33 24.62 -5.00
CA ASN A 354 2.43 25.28 -5.71
C ASN A 354 3.79 24.67 -5.34
N PRO A 355 4.55 24.11 -6.32
CA PRO A 355 5.86 23.50 -6.05
C PRO A 355 6.90 24.46 -5.47
N THR A 356 6.92 25.72 -5.91
CA THR A 356 7.86 26.73 -5.39
C THR A 356 7.62 27.00 -3.91
N VAL A 357 6.35 27.17 -3.52
CA VAL A 357 5.96 27.32 -2.11
C VAL A 357 6.33 26.06 -1.33
N PHE A 358 6.09 24.87 -1.90
CA PHE A 358 6.48 23.61 -1.29
C PHE A 358 7.99 23.53 -1.01
N TYR A 359 8.85 23.84 -1.99
CA TYR A 359 10.29 23.81 -1.80
C TYR A 359 10.77 24.81 -0.76
N PHE A 360 10.29 26.06 -0.82
CA PHE A 360 10.62 27.10 0.15
C PHE A 360 10.22 26.68 1.57
N LEU A 361 9.00 26.22 1.77
CA LEU A 361 8.53 25.79 3.08
C LEU A 361 9.18 24.47 3.55
N THR A 362 9.57 23.58 2.64
CA THR A 362 10.35 22.38 3.00
C THR A 362 11.70 22.77 3.60
N LEU A 363 12.37 23.78 3.03
CA LEU A 363 13.61 24.31 3.61
C LEU A 363 13.36 24.85 5.02
N LEU A 364 12.31 25.68 5.20
CA LEU A 364 12.01 26.33 6.47
C LEU A 364 11.48 25.39 7.56
N LEU A 365 10.66 24.40 7.19
CA LEU A 365 9.91 23.57 8.14
C LEU A 365 10.55 22.20 8.40
N HIS A 366 11.41 21.72 7.49
CA HIS A 366 12.12 20.45 7.64
C HIS A 366 13.63 20.64 7.69
N VAL A 367 14.24 21.23 6.66
CA VAL A 367 15.71 21.24 6.53
C VAL A 367 16.37 22.09 7.62
N LEU A 368 16.00 23.36 7.78
CA LEU A 368 16.60 24.24 8.78
C LEU A 368 16.37 23.72 10.22
N PRO A 369 15.14 23.33 10.63
CA PRO A 369 14.92 22.76 11.96
C PRO A 369 15.69 21.45 12.16
N GLY A 370 15.82 20.63 11.12
CA GLY A 370 16.59 19.39 11.17
C GLY A 370 18.07 19.62 11.46
N LEU A 371 18.69 20.56 10.75
CA LEU A 371 20.09 20.96 10.97
C LEU A 371 20.30 21.54 12.36
N MET A 372 19.39 22.41 12.82
CA MET A 372 19.46 22.99 14.17
C MET A 372 19.41 21.91 15.26
N ILE A 373 18.47 20.97 15.17
CA ILE A 373 18.33 19.90 16.17
C ILE A 373 19.52 18.95 16.12
N ASP A 374 20.00 18.60 14.93
CA ASP A 374 21.18 17.75 14.78
C ASP A 374 22.44 18.42 15.34
N ALA A 375 22.59 19.75 15.20
CA ALA A 375 23.66 20.52 15.84
C ALA A 375 23.55 20.47 17.37
N LEU A 376 22.34 20.66 17.93
CA LEU A 376 22.12 20.52 19.38
C LEU A 376 22.41 19.11 19.90
N LEU A 377 22.03 18.08 19.13
CA LEU A 377 22.36 16.69 19.45
C LEU A 377 23.87 16.48 19.48
N LEU A 378 24.60 16.97 18.46
CA LEU A 378 26.06 16.90 18.40
C LEU A 378 26.71 17.60 19.60
N LEU A 379 26.27 18.82 19.93
CA LEU A 379 26.74 19.56 21.10
C LEU A 379 26.45 18.84 22.42
N SER A 380 25.38 18.03 22.46
CA SER A 380 25.01 17.21 23.62
C SER A 380 25.66 15.80 23.59
N GLY A 381 26.67 15.58 22.75
CA GLY A 381 27.36 14.28 22.61
C GLY A 381 26.55 13.17 21.94
N ASN A 382 25.39 13.51 21.35
CA ASN A 382 24.50 12.57 20.67
C ASN A 382 24.72 12.58 19.15
N LYS A 383 24.43 11.45 18.49
CA LYS A 383 24.54 11.36 17.03
C LYS A 383 23.40 12.11 16.32
N PRO A 384 23.69 12.86 15.24
CA PRO A 384 22.67 13.52 14.44
C PRO A 384 21.81 12.49 13.72
N ARG A 385 20.49 12.74 13.65
CA ARG A 385 19.50 11.81 13.10
C ARG A 385 18.32 12.46 12.40
N ILE A 386 17.98 13.71 12.74
CA ILE A 386 16.77 14.37 12.27
C ILE A 386 16.85 14.69 10.78
N THR A 387 17.98 15.21 10.30
CA THR A 387 18.19 15.52 8.87
C THR A 387 18.07 14.27 8.00
N LYS A 388 18.56 13.12 8.50
CA LYS A 388 18.42 11.83 7.82
C LYS A 388 16.96 11.39 7.72
N ILE A 389 16.16 11.64 8.76
CA ILE A 389 14.71 11.37 8.74
C ILE A 389 14.03 12.30 7.74
N TYR A 390 14.27 13.61 7.79
CA TYR A 390 13.65 14.55 6.85
C TYR A 390 14.02 14.28 5.39
N ARG A 391 15.25 13.85 5.09
CA ARG A 391 15.61 13.41 3.73
C ARG A 391 14.74 12.26 3.25
N LYS A 392 14.49 11.26 4.11
CA LYS A 392 13.61 10.13 3.77
C LYS A 392 12.15 10.58 3.63
N THR A 393 11.67 11.45 4.52
CA THR A 393 10.33 12.05 4.44
C THR A 393 10.13 12.80 3.12
N TYR A 394 11.12 13.58 2.69
CA TYR A 394 11.09 14.32 1.43
C TYR A 394 10.97 13.37 0.23
N ILE A 395 11.84 12.36 0.13
CA ILE A 395 11.81 11.37 -0.96
C ILE A 395 10.45 10.66 -1.02
N ALA A 396 9.93 10.22 0.14
CA ALA A 396 8.62 9.58 0.23
C ALA A 396 7.45 10.53 -0.14
N SER A 397 7.57 11.82 0.19
CA SER A 397 6.54 12.82 -0.16
C SER A 397 6.52 13.11 -1.65
N ILE A 398 7.71 13.26 -2.28
CA ILE A 398 7.84 13.51 -3.71
C ILE A 398 7.29 12.35 -4.54
N SER A 399 7.57 11.10 -4.15
CA SER A 399 7.07 9.92 -4.88
C SER A 399 5.55 9.77 -4.83
N LEU A 400 4.88 10.51 -3.92
CA LEU A 400 3.43 10.51 -3.75
C LEU A 400 2.73 11.73 -4.36
N VAL A 401 3.46 12.69 -4.93
CA VAL A 401 2.89 13.95 -5.45
C VAL A 401 1.75 13.70 -6.43
N ARG A 402 1.94 12.80 -7.41
CA ARG A 402 0.90 12.51 -8.40
C ARG A 402 -0.37 11.93 -7.76
N PHE A 403 -0.23 11.13 -6.71
CA PHE A 403 -1.35 10.52 -6.00
C PHE A 403 -2.06 11.51 -5.06
N ASN A 404 -1.34 12.47 -4.50
CA ASN A 404 -1.89 13.53 -3.65
C ASN A 404 -2.50 14.69 -4.45
N ALA A 405 -2.11 14.86 -5.72
CA ALA A 405 -2.55 15.95 -6.58
C ALA A 405 -3.75 15.60 -7.49
N ILE A 406 -4.05 14.31 -7.68
CA ILE A 406 -5.07 13.86 -8.64
C ILE A 406 -6.01 12.85 -7.99
N THR A 407 -7.32 13.10 -8.11
CA THR A 407 -8.36 12.11 -7.82
C THR A 407 -8.54 11.20 -9.02
N PHE A 408 -8.12 9.94 -8.89
CA PHE A 408 -8.36 8.92 -9.91
C PHE A 408 -9.80 8.43 -9.85
N ARG A 409 -10.55 8.50 -10.96
CA ARG A 409 -11.89 7.92 -11.06
C ARG A 409 -11.77 6.46 -11.43
N ILE A 410 -12.19 5.56 -10.54
CA ILE A 410 -12.03 4.10 -10.73
C ILE A 410 -13.40 3.46 -10.92
N ARG A 411 -13.54 2.71 -12.00
CA ARG A 411 -14.69 1.86 -12.29
C ARG A 411 -14.41 0.46 -11.74
N SER A 412 -15.30 -0.08 -10.91
CA SER A 412 -15.12 -1.33 -10.14
C SER A 412 -16.33 -2.26 -10.18
N GLU A 413 -17.11 -2.19 -11.26
CA GLU A 413 -18.38 -2.89 -11.43
C GLU A 413 -18.22 -4.42 -11.36
N ASN A 414 -17.16 -4.98 -11.94
CA ASN A 414 -16.86 -6.41 -11.87
C ASN A 414 -16.52 -6.82 -10.43
N TYR A 415 -15.75 -6.01 -9.70
CA TYR A 415 -15.46 -6.27 -8.29
C TYR A 415 -16.73 -6.19 -7.40
N GLU A 416 -17.62 -5.24 -7.67
CA GLU A 416 -18.91 -5.16 -6.99
C GLU A 416 -19.85 -6.33 -7.33
N ALA A 417 -19.70 -6.93 -8.51
CA ALA A 417 -20.47 -8.10 -8.92
C ALA A 417 -20.02 -9.40 -8.23
N LEU A 418 -18.75 -9.52 -7.82
CA LEU A 418 -18.22 -10.74 -7.19
C LEU A 418 -18.96 -11.15 -5.90
N GLN A 419 -19.36 -10.20 -5.06
CA GLN A 419 -20.15 -10.49 -3.85
C GLN A 419 -21.60 -10.90 -4.19
N LYS A 420 -22.17 -10.41 -5.31
CA LYS A 420 -23.57 -10.65 -5.70
C LYS A 420 -23.77 -12.09 -6.17
N ILE A 421 -22.72 -12.73 -6.69
CA ILE A 421 -22.75 -14.11 -7.16
C ILE A 421 -22.50 -15.15 -6.05
N LEU A 422 -22.15 -14.71 -4.84
CA LEU A 422 -21.92 -15.58 -3.68
C LEU A 422 -23.19 -16.33 -3.31
N MET A 423 -23.03 -17.61 -2.97
CA MET A 423 -24.09 -18.41 -2.39
C MET A 423 -24.42 -17.94 -0.98
N ASN A 424 -25.65 -18.16 -0.54
CA ASN A 424 -26.07 -17.79 0.81
C ASN A 424 -25.20 -18.45 1.90
N SER A 425 -24.73 -19.68 1.69
CA SER A 425 -23.80 -20.38 2.58
C SER A 425 -22.43 -19.71 2.69
N ASP A 426 -21.97 -19.05 1.63
CA ASP A 426 -20.64 -18.43 1.57
C ASP A 426 -20.64 -16.97 2.03
N LYS A 427 -21.80 -16.30 2.02
CA LYS A 427 -21.93 -14.87 2.35
C LYS A 427 -21.38 -14.52 3.74
N SER A 428 -21.62 -15.36 4.75
CA SER A 428 -21.13 -15.09 6.12
C SER A 428 -19.60 -15.01 6.20
N SER A 429 -18.90 -15.78 5.36
CA SER A 429 -17.44 -15.84 5.35
C SER A 429 -16.82 -14.88 4.32
N PHE A 430 -17.41 -14.73 3.15
CA PHE A 430 -16.74 -14.09 2.02
C PHE A 430 -17.32 -12.72 1.63
N THR A 431 -18.39 -12.25 2.28
CA THR A 431 -18.83 -10.86 2.09
C THR A 431 -17.77 -9.90 2.60
N TYR A 432 -17.54 -8.84 1.82
CA TYR A 432 -16.64 -7.75 2.14
C TYR A 432 -17.38 -6.42 2.04
N LEU A 433 -16.83 -5.40 2.70
CA LEU A 433 -17.38 -4.04 2.63
C LEU A 433 -17.15 -3.46 1.24
N SER A 434 -18.20 -3.41 0.41
CA SER A 434 -18.19 -2.89 -0.95
C SER A 434 -18.99 -1.58 -1.08
N THR A 435 -18.68 -0.84 -2.12
CA THR A 435 -19.09 0.51 -2.51
C THR A 435 -20.57 0.74 -2.80
N GLY A 436 -21.42 -0.29 -2.72
CA GLY A 436 -22.88 -0.15 -2.88
C GLY A 436 -23.55 0.61 -1.72
N GLN A 437 -22.84 0.80 -0.62
CA GLN A 437 -23.20 1.73 0.44
C GLN A 437 -22.04 2.71 0.54
N SER A 438 -22.33 4.01 0.47
CA SER A 438 -21.40 5.01 0.99
C SER A 438 -20.96 4.50 2.35
N ILE A 439 -19.70 4.09 2.49
CA ILE A 439 -19.18 3.62 3.76
C ILE A 439 -19.48 4.75 4.73
N HIS A 440 -20.46 4.54 5.62
CA HIS A 440 -20.96 5.60 6.48
C HIS A 440 -19.73 6.22 7.13
N SER A 441 -19.66 7.55 7.20
CA SER A 441 -18.55 8.27 7.87
C SER A 441 -18.09 7.61 9.17
N LYS A 442 -19.00 6.95 9.91
CA LYS A 442 -18.74 6.12 11.09
C LYS A 442 -17.81 4.94 10.83
N VAL A 443 -18.03 4.15 9.78
CA VAL A 443 -17.18 2.98 9.44
C VAL A 443 -15.79 3.45 8.98
N ALA A 444 -15.73 4.53 8.19
CA ALA A 444 -14.44 5.12 7.80
C ALA A 444 -13.67 5.65 9.02
N HIS A 445 -14.36 6.30 9.96
CA HIS A 445 -13.77 6.78 11.20
C HIS A 445 -13.30 5.63 12.09
N GLN A 446 -14.15 4.61 12.29
CA GLN A 446 -13.79 3.43 13.08
C GLN A 446 -12.59 2.70 12.48
N GLY A 447 -12.59 2.49 11.15
CA GLY A 447 -11.45 1.89 10.45
C GLY A 447 -10.16 2.69 10.61
N ALA A 448 -10.23 4.03 10.65
CA ALA A 448 -9.07 4.88 10.91
C ALA A 448 -8.58 4.78 12.36
N VAL A 449 -9.50 4.67 13.33
CA VAL A 449 -9.17 4.45 14.75
C VAL A 449 -8.49 3.09 14.92
N ASP A 450 -9.08 2.01 14.38
CA ASP A 450 -8.53 0.66 14.47
C ASP A 450 -7.18 0.55 13.77
N MET A 451 -7.04 1.19 12.60
CA MET A 451 -5.75 1.33 11.92
C MET A 451 -4.71 1.99 12.84
N TRP A 452 -5.04 3.07 13.53
CA TRP A 452 -4.09 3.75 14.40
C TRP A 452 -3.70 2.90 15.62
N ILE A 453 -4.68 2.24 16.25
CA ILE A 453 -4.46 1.29 17.35
C ILE A 453 -3.53 0.16 16.89
N GLY A 454 -3.78 -0.39 15.71
CA GLY A 454 -2.96 -1.44 15.11
C GLY A 454 -1.55 -0.98 14.74
N VAL A 455 -1.40 0.24 14.21
CA VAL A 455 -0.09 0.86 13.96
C VAL A 455 0.72 0.97 15.25
N LYS A 456 0.12 1.48 16.33
CA LYS A 456 0.79 1.56 17.65
C LYS A 456 1.23 0.17 18.12
N LYS A 457 0.31 -0.79 18.09
CA LYS A 457 0.57 -2.16 18.60
C LYS A 457 1.59 -2.93 17.77
N TYR A 458 1.42 -2.98 16.45
CA TYR A 458 2.12 -3.92 15.57
C TYR A 458 3.36 -3.34 14.88
N LEU A 459 3.43 -2.01 14.71
CA LEU A 459 4.56 -1.36 14.03
C LEU A 459 5.44 -0.55 14.99
N LEU A 460 4.83 0.14 15.95
CA LEU A 460 5.57 0.97 16.90
C LEU A 460 5.95 0.22 18.19
N ASN A 461 5.36 -0.95 18.43
CA ASN A 461 5.49 -1.71 19.68
C ASN A 461 5.12 -0.87 20.92
N GLU A 462 4.06 -0.07 20.79
CA GLU A 462 3.53 0.84 21.80
C GLU A 462 2.21 0.32 22.40
N THR A 463 1.74 0.93 23.50
CA THR A 463 0.44 0.55 24.04
C THR A 463 -0.68 0.94 23.06
N PRO A 464 -1.66 0.06 22.79
CA PRO A 464 -2.70 0.34 21.79
C PRO A 464 -3.50 1.60 22.11
N ILE A 465 -3.70 1.87 23.41
CA ILE A 465 -4.28 3.09 23.96
C ILE A 465 -3.17 3.84 24.71
N ALA A 466 -3.05 5.14 24.46
CA ALA A 466 -2.06 6.01 25.07
C ALA A 466 -2.21 6.04 26.60
N THR A 467 -1.08 5.97 27.28
CA THR A 467 -1.04 6.17 28.73
C THR A 467 -1.32 7.62 29.10
N GLU A 468 -1.79 7.88 30.32
CA GLU A 468 -1.95 9.26 30.79
C GLU A 468 -0.65 10.06 30.73
N ALA A 469 0.50 9.41 30.95
CA ALA A 469 1.79 10.04 30.83
C ALA A 469 2.07 10.52 29.40
N ALA A 470 1.75 9.70 28.39
CA ALA A 470 1.88 10.06 26.98
C ALA A 470 0.95 11.25 26.62
N ILE A 471 -0.29 11.23 27.11
CA ILE A 471 -1.28 12.31 26.93
C ILE A 471 -0.79 13.61 27.58
N ARG A 472 -0.35 13.58 28.85
CA ARG A 472 0.17 14.76 29.56
C ARG A 472 1.39 15.34 28.87
N LYS A 473 2.34 14.50 28.47
CA LYS A 473 3.54 14.94 27.76
C LYS A 473 3.14 15.53 26.39
N TYR A 474 2.15 14.97 25.69
CA TYR A 474 1.69 15.50 24.40
C TYR A 474 1.07 16.89 24.58
N ALA A 475 0.22 17.06 25.61
CA ALA A 475 -0.36 18.35 25.96
C ALA A 475 0.71 19.42 26.27
N ARG A 476 1.77 19.07 27.01
CA ARG A 476 2.89 20.00 27.29
C ARG A 476 3.58 20.45 26.01
N PHE A 477 3.85 19.52 25.09
CA PHE A 477 4.43 19.82 23.80
C PHE A 477 3.52 20.74 22.98
N VAL A 478 2.21 20.47 22.92
CA VAL A 478 1.22 21.33 22.24
C VAL A 478 1.23 22.74 22.82
N THR A 479 1.25 22.87 24.15
CA THR A 479 1.35 24.15 24.83
C THR A 479 2.63 24.88 24.47
N LEU A 480 3.78 24.20 24.51
CA LEU A 480 5.08 24.78 24.14
C LEU A 480 5.07 25.29 22.69
N GLN A 481 4.53 24.50 21.76
CA GLN A 481 4.42 24.91 20.37
C GLN A 481 3.51 26.14 20.21
N ARG A 482 2.36 26.18 20.90
CA ARG A 482 1.46 27.34 20.87
C ARG A 482 2.18 28.59 21.37
N ILE A 483 2.94 28.49 22.45
CA ILE A 483 3.77 29.58 22.97
C ILE A 483 4.78 30.02 21.92
N VAL A 484 5.60 29.10 21.38
CA VAL A 484 6.61 29.42 20.34
C VAL A 484 5.96 30.08 19.12
N THR A 485 4.80 29.59 18.69
CA THR A 485 4.07 30.13 17.53
C THR A 485 3.52 31.52 17.81
N LEU A 486 2.93 31.75 18.99
CA LEU A 486 2.42 33.06 19.39
C LEU A 486 3.55 34.08 19.57
N THR A 487 4.64 33.69 20.24
CA THR A 487 5.84 34.53 20.39
C THR A 487 6.45 34.87 19.03
N GLY A 488 6.56 33.89 18.13
CA GLY A 488 7.05 34.11 16.76
C GLY A 488 6.15 35.05 15.96
N LYS A 489 4.82 34.90 16.04
CA LYS A 489 3.85 35.81 15.40
C LYS A 489 3.94 37.22 15.97
N PHE A 490 4.07 37.35 17.29
CA PHE A 490 4.24 38.64 17.96
C PHE A 490 5.54 39.31 17.54
N ALA A 491 6.67 38.59 17.54
CA ALA A 491 7.97 39.11 17.11
C ALA A 491 7.95 39.56 15.64
N MET A 492 7.33 38.78 14.76
CA MET A 492 7.15 39.15 13.35
C MET A 492 6.26 40.39 13.20
N GLY A 493 5.13 40.45 13.90
CA GLY A 493 4.24 41.61 13.89
C GLY A 493 4.93 42.87 14.41
N PHE A 494 5.67 42.76 15.51
CA PHE A 494 6.48 43.85 16.06
C PHE A 494 7.54 44.33 15.07
N LEU A 495 8.25 43.43 14.39
CA LEU A 495 9.20 43.78 13.34
C LEU A 495 8.52 44.49 12.18
N ILE A 496 7.35 44.02 11.72
CA ILE A 496 6.61 44.66 10.62
C ILE A 496 6.18 46.07 11.02
N VAL A 497 5.61 46.24 12.21
CA VAL A 497 5.17 47.54 12.72
C VAL A 497 6.36 48.48 12.81
N THR A 498 7.44 48.07 13.47
CA THR A 498 8.59 48.95 13.72
C THR A 498 9.42 49.28 12.47
N LYS A 499 9.57 48.34 11.52
CA LYS A 499 10.41 48.53 10.33
C LYS A 499 9.67 49.14 9.14
N PHE A 500 8.37 48.91 9.00
CA PHE A 500 7.63 49.26 7.79
C PHE A 500 6.46 50.20 8.04
N ILE A 501 5.72 50.04 9.13
CA ILE A 501 4.51 50.87 9.38
C ILE A 501 4.88 52.15 10.11
N LEU A 502 5.62 52.06 11.22
CA LEU A 502 5.98 53.19 12.06
C LEU A 502 6.72 54.29 11.28
N PRO A 503 7.73 53.98 10.45
CA PRO A 503 8.43 54.99 9.66
C PRO A 503 7.52 55.74 8.69
N GLY A 504 6.58 55.03 8.03
CA GLY A 504 5.61 55.64 7.12
C GLY A 504 4.60 56.53 7.84
N VAL A 505 4.11 56.11 9.02
CA VAL A 505 3.21 56.92 9.85
C VAL A 505 3.92 58.15 10.39
N THR A 506 5.17 58.04 10.85
CA THR A 506 5.95 59.21 11.26
C THR A 506 6.20 60.17 10.11
N SER A 507 6.48 59.67 8.90
CA SER A 507 6.64 60.52 7.71
C SER A 507 5.36 61.29 7.40
N LEU A 508 4.21 60.60 7.39
CA LEU A 508 2.91 61.20 7.10
C LEU A 508 2.49 62.24 8.15
N ILE A 509 2.74 61.97 9.44
CA ILE A 509 2.48 62.95 10.51
C ILE A 509 3.40 64.16 10.36
N THR A 510 4.66 63.97 9.95
CA THR A 510 5.59 65.08 9.73
C THR A 510 5.16 65.95 8.55
N GLU A 511 4.63 65.34 7.48
CA GLU A 511 4.05 66.07 6.32
C GLU A 511 2.79 66.86 6.72
N ILE A 512 1.86 66.25 7.47
CA ILE A 512 0.64 66.94 7.92
C ILE A 512 0.95 68.12 8.84
N VAL A 513 1.91 67.96 9.76
CA VAL A 513 2.33 69.05 10.67
C VAL A 513 3.08 70.16 9.90
N ALA A 514 3.80 69.82 8.83
CA ALA A 514 4.48 70.82 8.01
C ALA A 514 3.51 71.63 7.12
N ASP A 515 2.39 71.05 6.69
CA ASP A 515 1.34 71.74 5.91
C ASP A 515 0.46 72.66 6.79
N ASP A 516 0.33 72.41 8.09
CA ASP A 516 -0.42 73.28 9.04
C ASP A 516 0.38 74.52 9.48
N ASP A 517 1.71 74.54 9.28
CA ASP A 517 2.62 75.66 9.61
C ASP A 517 2.91 76.58 8.40
N SER A 518 2.27 76.34 7.24
CA SER A 518 2.33 77.18 6.02
C SER A 518 1.03 77.92 5.75
#